data_AF-A0A9D6E851-F1
#
_entry.id   AF-A0A9D6E851-F1
#
_cell.length_a   1.000
_cell.length_b   1.000
_cell.length_c   1.000
_cell.angle_alpha   90.00
_cell.angle_beta   90.00
_cell.angle_gamma   90.00
#
_symmetry.space_group_name_H-M   'P 1'
#
loop_
_entity.id
_entity.type
_entity.pdbx_description
1 polymer ?
#
loop_
_entity_poly.entity_id
_entity_poly.type
_entity_poly.pdbx_seq_one_letter_code
_entity_poly.pdbx_strand_id
1 'polypeptide(L)'
;MIRLIPRLPAPVIGLAAALALAPGCRTGEPGRDAVAVQRTAAAALYQPARDLGPLFPAVQLSGRFPDSKTFVDAQPLVAPAEIAARYAAAQSAAGFSLAAFLEQYFRVPRAVGADFRADPSRTMEAHIQALWPVLTRAADTPDAHSSLIPLPNPYVVPGGRFREVYYWDSYFTMLGLIESDRGDLVRSMLDNFAYLIRTVGHVPNGNRTYYLSRSQPPYFAAMVGLYQSATYTAQALRYLDALEAEHGFWMEGAER
;
A
#
# COMPACT_ATOMS: atom_id res chain seq x y z
N MET A 1 53.86 -52.53 -27.32
CA MET A 1 54.31 -51.41 -28.18
C MET A 1 54.31 -50.14 -27.35
N ILE A 2 55.50 -49.62 -27.10
CA ILE A 2 55.79 -48.39 -26.36
C ILE A 2 55.71 -47.22 -27.36
N ARG A 3 55.07 -46.11 -26.97
CA ARG A 3 55.52 -44.78 -27.37
C ARG A 3 55.57 -43.89 -26.14
N LEU A 4 56.78 -43.44 -25.85
CA LEU A 4 57.21 -42.59 -24.75
C LEU A 4 57.55 -41.22 -25.34
N ILE A 5 57.01 -40.12 -24.83
CA ILE A 5 57.55 -38.75 -25.02
C ILE A 5 57.32 -37.97 -23.70
N PRO A 6 58.30 -37.16 -23.22
CA PRO A 6 58.56 -36.92 -21.80
C PRO A 6 57.89 -35.65 -21.25
N ARG A 7 57.75 -35.55 -19.93
CA ARG A 7 57.44 -34.29 -19.23
C ARG A 7 58.71 -33.74 -18.55
N LEU A 8 59.06 -32.52 -18.92
CA LEU A 8 60.10 -31.66 -18.33
C LEU A 8 59.57 -30.95 -17.05
N PRO A 9 60.45 -30.32 -16.23
CA PRO A 9 60.34 -30.30 -14.76
C PRO A 9 59.50 -29.15 -14.19
N ALA A 10 59.10 -29.31 -12.94
CA ALA A 10 58.43 -28.29 -12.13
C ALA A 10 59.34 -27.09 -11.82
N PRO A 11 58.82 -25.84 -11.84
CA PRO A 11 59.45 -24.75 -11.14
C PRO A 11 58.86 -24.60 -9.73
N VAL A 12 59.77 -24.52 -8.76
CA VAL A 12 59.53 -24.02 -7.42
C VAL A 12 59.31 -22.50 -7.51
N ILE A 13 58.16 -22.01 -7.04
CA ILE A 13 57.89 -20.60 -6.76
C ILE A 13 57.19 -20.63 -5.41
N GLY A 14 57.83 -20.29 -4.29
CA GLY A 14 58.29 -18.94 -3.96
C GLY A 14 57.19 -18.26 -3.14
N LEU A 15 57.14 -18.57 -1.83
CA LEU A 15 56.16 -18.02 -0.90
C LEU A 15 56.48 -16.53 -0.64
N ALA A 16 55.79 -15.62 -1.31
CA ALA A 16 55.80 -14.20 -0.99
C ALA A 16 54.58 -13.87 -0.11
N ALA A 17 54.83 -13.61 1.16
CA ALA A 17 53.83 -13.07 2.08
C ALA A 17 53.56 -11.60 1.72
N ALA A 18 52.40 -11.33 1.12
CA ALA A 18 51.87 -9.98 0.98
C ALA A 18 50.87 -9.73 2.11
N LEU A 19 51.28 -8.95 3.12
CA LEU A 19 50.35 -8.32 4.06
C LEU A 19 49.54 -7.28 3.28
N ALA A 20 48.33 -7.64 2.86
CA ALA A 20 47.36 -6.67 2.39
C ALA A 20 46.59 -6.13 3.60
N LEU A 21 46.86 -4.88 3.99
CA LEU A 21 45.95 -4.12 4.83
C LEU A 21 44.65 -3.91 4.05
N ALA A 22 43.61 -4.67 4.38
CA ALA A 22 42.26 -4.38 3.93
C ALA A 22 41.76 -3.12 4.68
N PRO A 23 41.34 -2.05 4.00
CA PRO A 23 40.60 -0.99 4.66
C PRO A 23 39.27 -1.60 5.12
N GLY A 24 38.95 -1.44 6.41
CA GLY A 24 37.67 -1.87 6.95
C GLY A 24 36.54 -1.14 6.24
N CYS A 25 35.92 -1.79 5.25
CA CYS A 25 34.60 -1.40 4.78
C CYS A 25 33.64 -1.60 5.95
N ARG A 26 33.24 -0.49 6.60
CA ARG A 26 32.06 -0.45 7.44
C ARG A 26 30.88 -0.87 6.56
N THR A 27 30.39 -2.09 6.76
CA THR A 27 29.08 -2.50 6.28
C THR A 27 28.05 -1.66 7.03
N GLY A 28 27.59 -0.57 6.42
CA GLY A 28 26.32 0.03 6.84
C GLY A 28 25.23 -1.02 6.68
N GLU A 29 24.39 -1.22 7.70
CA GLU A 29 23.28 -2.16 7.64
C GLU A 29 22.34 -1.77 6.49
N PRO A 30 22.22 -2.60 5.43
CA PRO A 30 21.41 -2.25 4.26
C PRO A 30 19.91 -2.01 4.60
N GLY A 31 19.45 -2.46 5.77
CA GLY A 31 18.08 -2.24 6.24
C GLY A 31 17.80 -0.84 6.81
N ARG A 32 18.77 -0.16 7.42
CA ARG A 32 18.53 1.15 8.08
C ARG A 32 18.31 2.27 7.07
N ASP A 33 19.10 2.28 6.00
CA ASP A 33 19.01 3.31 4.96
C ASP A 33 17.73 3.16 4.13
N ALA A 34 17.29 1.92 3.86
CA ALA A 34 16.04 1.65 3.14
C ALA A 34 14.79 2.09 3.93
N VAL A 35 14.75 1.80 5.23
CA VAL A 35 13.65 2.22 6.13
C VAL A 35 13.59 3.74 6.26
N ALA A 36 14.74 4.40 6.35
CA ALA A 36 14.80 5.87 6.39
C ALA A 36 14.24 6.50 5.11
N VAL A 37 14.62 5.98 3.94
CA VAL A 37 14.13 6.44 2.63
C VAL A 37 12.60 6.25 2.48
N GLN A 38 12.06 5.10 2.90
CA GLN A 38 10.61 4.86 2.90
C GLN A 38 9.87 5.84 3.81
N ARG A 39 10.38 6.10 5.03
CA ARG A 39 9.79 7.07 5.96
C ARG A 39 9.77 8.49 5.40
N THR A 40 10.83 8.91 4.69
CA THR A 40 10.86 10.22 4.01
C THR A 40 9.85 10.30 2.87
N ALA A 41 9.73 9.25 2.05
CA ALA A 41 8.74 9.20 0.97
C ALA A 41 7.30 9.23 1.51
N ALA A 42 7.00 8.48 2.57
CA ALA A 42 5.70 8.48 3.23
C ALA A 42 5.36 9.85 3.86
N ALA A 43 6.36 10.55 4.39
CA ALA A 43 6.19 11.90 4.95
C ALA A 43 5.82 12.95 3.90
N ALA A 44 6.22 12.76 2.64
CA ALA A 44 5.91 13.66 1.53
C ALA A 44 4.49 13.50 0.97
N LEU A 45 3.77 12.43 1.34
CA LEU A 45 2.40 12.21 0.88
C LEU A 45 1.42 13.22 1.48
N TYR A 46 0.35 13.53 0.74
CA TYR A 46 -0.72 14.40 1.20
C TYR A 46 -1.46 13.82 2.40
N GLN A 47 -1.45 14.55 3.50
CA GLN A 47 -2.13 14.23 4.74
C GLN A 47 -3.19 15.31 5.02
N PRO A 48 -4.49 15.02 4.87
CA PRO A 48 -5.55 16.02 4.97
C PRO A 48 -5.51 16.86 6.25
N ALA A 49 -5.26 16.24 7.40
CA ALA A 49 -5.22 16.94 8.68
C ALA A 49 -4.02 17.90 8.82
N ARG A 50 -2.88 17.56 8.21
CA ARG A 50 -1.67 18.39 8.24
C ARG A 50 -1.74 19.49 7.19
N ASP A 51 -2.03 19.11 5.94
CA ASP A 51 -1.82 19.95 4.77
C ASP A 51 -2.96 20.94 4.52
N LEU A 52 -4.17 20.66 5.05
CA LEU A 52 -5.28 21.62 5.03
C LEU A 52 -5.32 22.50 6.28
N GLY A 53 -4.50 22.20 7.29
CA GLY A 53 -4.40 22.99 8.52
C GLY A 53 -5.76 23.26 9.17
N PRO A 54 -6.08 24.52 9.57
CA PRO A 54 -7.34 24.88 10.23
C PRO A 54 -8.62 24.55 9.46
N LEU A 55 -8.56 24.44 8.12
CA LEU A 55 -9.72 24.04 7.33
C LEU A 55 -10.19 22.63 7.72
N PHE A 56 -9.26 21.72 8.01
CA PHE A 56 -9.60 20.33 8.33
C PHE A 56 -10.53 20.19 9.54
N PRO A 57 -10.16 20.66 10.76
CA PRO A 57 -11.08 20.59 11.90
C PRO A 57 -12.33 21.44 11.69
N ALA A 58 -12.26 22.58 10.98
CA ALA A 58 -13.43 23.40 10.70
C ALA A 58 -14.49 22.62 9.91
N VAL A 59 -14.08 21.86 8.89
CA VAL A 59 -14.98 21.02 8.11
C VAL A 59 -15.49 19.85 8.95
N GLN A 60 -14.60 19.15 9.66
CA GLN A 60 -14.98 17.96 10.43
C GLN A 60 -15.97 18.29 11.57
N LEU A 61 -15.88 19.47 12.17
CA LEU A 61 -16.76 19.92 13.25
C LEU A 61 -18.02 20.66 12.75
N SER A 62 -18.09 21.02 11.47
CA SER A 62 -19.23 21.77 10.90
C SER A 62 -20.52 20.96 10.74
N GLY A 63 -20.44 19.61 10.76
CA GLY A 63 -21.56 18.74 10.39
C GLY A 63 -21.94 18.78 8.91
N ARG A 64 -21.11 19.39 8.03
CA ARG A 64 -21.38 19.50 6.58
C ARG A 64 -21.55 18.16 5.87
N PHE A 65 -20.84 17.14 6.35
CA PHE A 65 -20.93 15.77 5.86
C PHE A 65 -21.45 14.85 6.97
N PRO A 66 -22.38 13.92 6.66
CA PRO A 66 -22.94 13.00 7.66
C PRO A 66 -21.92 11.94 8.13
N ASP A 67 -20.87 11.69 7.35
CA ASP A 67 -19.79 10.76 7.66
C ASP A 67 -18.45 11.51 7.64
N SER A 68 -17.72 11.47 8.75
CA SER A 68 -16.40 12.11 8.91
C SER A 68 -15.33 11.56 7.97
N LYS A 69 -15.53 10.36 7.41
CA LYS A 69 -14.65 9.80 6.37
C LYS A 69 -14.83 10.49 5.01
N THR A 70 -15.91 11.23 4.80
CA THR A 70 -16.19 11.90 3.53
C THR A 70 -15.11 12.92 3.19
N PHE A 71 -14.71 13.74 4.16
CA PHE A 71 -13.77 14.83 3.90
C PHE A 71 -12.30 14.39 3.83
N VAL A 72 -11.89 13.41 4.64
CA VAL A 72 -10.53 12.83 4.54
C VAL A 72 -10.28 12.10 3.22
N ASP A 73 -11.35 11.67 2.55
CA ASP A 73 -11.31 11.05 1.23
C ASP A 73 -11.57 12.04 0.09
N ALA A 74 -11.91 13.29 0.40
CA ALA A 74 -12.15 14.31 -0.61
C ALA A 74 -10.84 14.70 -1.28
N GLN A 75 -10.89 14.86 -2.61
CA GLN A 75 -9.73 15.17 -3.42
C GLN A 75 -9.66 16.69 -3.65
N PRO A 76 -8.62 17.38 -3.12
CA PRO A 76 -8.26 18.72 -3.55
C PRO A 76 -8.21 18.86 -5.08
N LEU A 77 -8.87 19.90 -5.61
CA LEU A 77 -8.85 20.22 -7.04
C LEU A 77 -7.63 21.08 -7.44
N VAL A 78 -6.96 21.68 -6.46
CA VAL A 78 -5.71 22.43 -6.57
C VAL A 78 -4.79 22.05 -5.40
N ALA A 79 -3.57 22.59 -5.36
CA ALA A 79 -2.59 22.25 -4.32
C ALA A 79 -3.16 22.51 -2.90
N PRO A 80 -3.01 21.57 -1.94
CA PRO A 80 -3.53 21.73 -0.58
C PRO A 80 -3.07 23.01 0.12
N ALA A 81 -1.82 23.41 -0.07
CA ALA A 81 -1.27 24.66 0.47
C ALA A 81 -1.99 25.90 -0.06
N GLU A 82 -2.39 25.89 -1.34
CA GLU A 82 -3.17 26.97 -1.94
C GLU A 82 -4.58 27.03 -1.35
N ILE A 83 -5.24 25.88 -1.19
CA ILE A 83 -6.55 25.80 -0.55
C ILE A 83 -6.48 26.33 0.89
N ALA A 84 -5.46 25.93 1.66
CA ALA A 84 -5.26 26.38 3.03
C ALA A 84 -5.07 27.91 3.10
N ALA A 85 -4.27 28.49 2.19
CA ALA A 85 -4.06 29.94 2.11
C ALA A 85 -5.36 30.67 1.73
N ARG A 86 -6.11 30.16 0.75
CA ARG A 86 -7.40 30.73 0.34
C ARG A 86 -8.42 30.69 1.47
N TYR A 87 -8.48 29.59 2.22
CA TYR A 87 -9.35 29.47 3.37
C TYR A 87 -8.97 30.48 4.47
N ALA A 88 -7.69 30.58 4.80
CA ALA A 88 -7.21 31.52 5.81
C ALA A 88 -7.55 32.98 5.47
N ALA A 89 -7.49 33.36 4.19
CA ALA A 89 -7.87 34.69 3.73
C ALA A 89 -9.38 34.95 3.71
N ALA A 90 -10.20 33.91 3.49
CA ALA A 90 -11.64 34.04 3.29
C ALA A 90 -12.49 33.78 4.56
N GLN A 91 -12.01 32.98 5.51
CA GLN A 91 -12.82 32.45 6.62
C GLN A 91 -13.45 33.51 7.53
N SER A 92 -12.90 34.72 7.59
CA SER A 92 -13.41 35.83 8.42
C SER A 92 -14.17 36.89 7.61
N ALA A 93 -14.31 36.71 6.29
CA ALA A 93 -15.02 37.65 5.45
C ALA A 93 -16.54 37.57 5.68
N ALA A 94 -17.21 38.73 5.66
CA ALA A 94 -18.67 38.78 5.70
C ALA A 94 -19.24 38.03 4.48
N GLY A 95 -20.12 37.06 4.73
CA GLY A 95 -20.71 36.23 3.68
C GLY A 95 -19.91 35.00 3.26
N PHE A 96 -18.82 34.65 3.97
CA PHE A 96 -18.12 33.39 3.73
C PHE A 96 -19.06 32.18 3.92
N SER A 97 -19.05 31.27 2.93
CA SER A 97 -19.77 30.01 2.97
C SER A 97 -18.80 28.85 2.86
N LEU A 98 -18.66 28.07 3.94
CA LEU A 98 -17.84 26.86 3.94
C LEU A 98 -18.33 25.85 2.89
N ALA A 99 -19.65 25.73 2.68
CA ALA A 99 -20.21 24.83 1.69
C ALA A 99 -19.77 25.21 0.27
N ALA A 100 -19.89 26.50 -0.11
CA ALA A 100 -19.47 26.97 -1.41
C ALA A 100 -17.95 26.84 -1.61
N PHE A 101 -17.17 27.09 -0.55
CA PHE A 101 -15.72 26.89 -0.56
C PHE A 101 -15.37 25.42 -0.84
N LEU A 102 -16.02 24.48 -0.17
CA LEU A 102 -15.77 23.05 -0.39
C LEU A 102 -16.17 22.58 -1.79
N GLU A 103 -17.31 23.03 -2.30
CA GLU A 103 -17.78 22.72 -3.66
C GLU A 103 -16.83 23.26 -4.73
N GLN A 104 -16.19 24.39 -4.47
CA GLN A 104 -15.21 24.99 -5.38
C GLN A 104 -13.87 24.25 -5.41
N TYR A 105 -13.39 23.75 -4.27
CA TYR A 105 -12.00 23.27 -4.15
C TYR A 105 -11.85 21.76 -3.93
N PHE A 106 -12.94 21.02 -3.72
CA PHE A 106 -12.88 19.59 -3.46
C PHE A 106 -13.84 18.78 -4.32
N ARG A 107 -13.36 17.64 -4.80
CA ARG A 107 -14.22 16.57 -5.32
C ARG A 107 -14.59 15.63 -4.19
N VAL A 108 -15.88 15.60 -3.86
CA VAL A 108 -16.44 14.70 -2.84
C VAL A 108 -16.54 13.28 -3.39
N PRO A 109 -16.09 12.26 -2.65
CA PRO A 109 -16.11 10.87 -3.10
C PRO A 109 -17.52 10.27 -3.08
N ARG A 110 -17.82 9.39 -4.04
CA ARG A 110 -19.06 8.60 -4.08
C ARG A 110 -18.90 7.29 -3.31
N ALA A 111 -20.00 6.74 -2.82
CA ALA A 111 -20.01 5.41 -2.21
C ALA A 111 -19.82 4.32 -3.28
N VAL A 112 -19.04 3.30 -2.94
CA VAL A 112 -18.82 2.14 -3.80
C VAL A 112 -20.09 1.29 -3.86
N GLY A 113 -20.53 0.95 -5.07
CA GLY A 113 -21.72 0.12 -5.28
C GLY A 113 -23.05 0.87 -5.13
N ALA A 114 -23.05 2.21 -5.04
CA ALA A 114 -24.28 3.00 -4.91
C ALA A 114 -25.29 2.77 -6.06
N ASP A 115 -24.77 2.44 -7.24
CA ASP A 115 -25.58 2.21 -8.45
C ASP A 115 -25.93 0.72 -8.64
N PHE A 116 -25.41 -0.17 -7.78
CA PHE A 116 -25.74 -1.60 -7.84
C PHE A 116 -27.19 -1.82 -7.42
N ARG A 117 -27.88 -2.72 -8.11
CA ARG A 117 -29.25 -3.12 -7.82
C ARG A 117 -29.27 -4.64 -7.68
N ALA A 118 -29.68 -5.09 -6.50
CA ALA A 118 -29.81 -6.52 -6.23
C ALA A 118 -30.99 -7.08 -7.04
N ASP A 119 -30.76 -8.23 -7.64
CA ASP A 119 -31.80 -9.03 -8.29
C ASP A 119 -32.20 -10.16 -7.34
N PRO A 120 -33.41 -10.11 -6.76
CA PRO A 120 -33.86 -11.09 -5.76
C PRO A 120 -34.10 -12.48 -6.36
N SER A 121 -34.08 -12.63 -7.69
CA SER A 121 -34.21 -13.93 -8.35
C SER A 121 -32.87 -14.71 -8.39
N ARG A 122 -31.75 -14.05 -8.10
CA ARG A 122 -30.42 -14.70 -8.08
C ARG A 122 -30.24 -15.53 -6.82
N THR A 123 -29.51 -16.63 -6.95
CA THR A 123 -28.95 -17.31 -5.78
C THR A 123 -27.94 -16.43 -5.06
N MET A 124 -27.62 -16.79 -3.83
CA MET A 124 -26.60 -16.10 -3.03
C MET A 124 -25.23 -16.10 -3.75
N GLU A 125 -24.83 -17.24 -4.34
CA GLU A 125 -23.55 -17.39 -5.03
C GLU A 125 -23.50 -16.50 -6.28
N ALA A 126 -24.55 -16.51 -7.10
CA ALA A 126 -24.65 -15.66 -8.28
C ALA A 126 -24.68 -14.16 -7.92
N HIS A 127 -25.27 -13.82 -6.77
CA HIS A 127 -25.23 -12.46 -6.24
C HIS A 127 -23.80 -12.04 -5.85
N ILE A 128 -23.08 -12.88 -5.10
CA ILE A 128 -21.69 -12.63 -4.69
C ILE A 128 -20.78 -12.47 -5.91
N GLN A 129 -20.86 -13.38 -6.88
CA GLN A 129 -20.06 -13.29 -8.11
C GLN A 129 -20.33 -12.00 -8.89
N ALA A 130 -21.59 -11.55 -8.93
CA ALA A 130 -21.96 -10.29 -9.57
C ALA A 130 -21.44 -9.04 -8.83
N LEU A 131 -21.08 -9.15 -7.55
CA LEU A 131 -20.50 -8.06 -6.79
C LEU A 131 -19.00 -7.89 -7.03
N TRP A 132 -18.26 -8.92 -7.49
CA TRP A 132 -16.81 -8.78 -7.69
C TRP A 132 -16.43 -7.63 -8.62
N PRO A 133 -17.04 -7.45 -9.81
CA PRO A 133 -16.74 -6.29 -10.66
C PRO A 133 -17.14 -4.96 -10.01
N VAL A 134 -18.21 -4.95 -9.20
CA VAL A 134 -18.69 -3.76 -8.50
C VAL A 134 -17.70 -3.33 -7.42
N LEU A 135 -17.09 -4.28 -6.72
CA LEU A 135 -16.18 -4.04 -5.60
C LEU A 135 -14.70 -3.94 -6.03
N THR A 136 -14.37 -4.36 -7.26
CA THR A 136 -12.99 -4.26 -7.78
C THR A 136 -12.66 -2.85 -8.24
N ARG A 137 -11.57 -2.29 -7.73
CA ARG A 137 -10.91 -1.09 -8.25
C ARG A 137 -9.83 -1.49 -9.24
N ALA A 138 -9.67 -0.68 -10.29
CA ALA A 138 -8.52 -0.79 -11.18
C ALA A 138 -7.24 -0.38 -10.46
N ALA A 139 -6.08 -0.59 -11.10
CA ALA A 139 -4.84 0.02 -10.66
C ALA A 139 -5.00 1.55 -10.58
N ASP A 140 -4.42 2.15 -9.55
CA ASP A 140 -4.51 3.57 -9.32
C ASP A 140 -3.48 4.34 -10.15
N THR A 141 -3.83 5.57 -10.53
CA THR A 141 -2.86 6.53 -11.04
C THR A 141 -2.34 7.37 -9.88
N PRO A 142 -1.02 7.61 -9.77
CA PRO A 142 -0.48 8.50 -8.76
C PRO A 142 -1.12 9.88 -8.80
N ASP A 143 -1.56 10.36 -7.65
CA ASP A 143 -2.15 11.69 -7.48
C ASP A 143 -1.64 12.33 -6.18
N ALA A 144 -0.88 13.42 -6.33
CA ALA A 144 -0.33 14.17 -5.20
C ALA A 144 -1.42 14.86 -4.35
N HIS A 145 -2.64 14.98 -4.89
CA HIS A 145 -3.79 15.60 -4.23
C HIS A 145 -4.78 14.57 -3.68
N SER A 146 -4.35 13.32 -3.48
CA SER A 146 -5.20 12.26 -2.94
C SER A 146 -4.66 11.71 -1.63
N SER A 147 -5.55 11.44 -0.69
CA SER A 147 -5.20 10.63 0.48
C SER A 147 -5.08 9.15 0.15
N LEU A 148 -5.53 8.70 -1.04
CA LEU A 148 -5.38 7.32 -1.51
C LEU A 148 -3.93 7.09 -1.96
N ILE A 149 -3.28 6.10 -1.36
CA ILE A 149 -1.95 5.65 -1.75
C ILE A 149 -2.11 4.76 -2.98
N PRO A 150 -1.53 5.11 -4.15
CA PRO A 150 -1.79 4.41 -5.39
C PRO A 150 -1.27 2.97 -5.34
N LEU A 151 -2.09 2.02 -5.76
CA LEU A 151 -1.72 0.61 -5.91
C LEU A 151 -1.54 0.24 -7.39
N PRO A 152 -0.47 -0.50 -7.74
CA PRO A 152 -0.12 -0.78 -9.14
C PRO A 152 -1.01 -1.83 -9.83
N ASN A 153 -1.79 -2.61 -9.08
CA ASN A 153 -2.66 -3.66 -9.63
C ASN A 153 -4.10 -3.50 -9.16
N PRO A 154 -5.09 -4.13 -9.83
CA PRO A 154 -6.46 -4.18 -9.36
C PRO A 154 -6.61 -4.80 -7.96
N TYR A 155 -7.61 -4.34 -7.20
CA TYR A 155 -7.88 -4.83 -5.84
C TYR A 155 -9.36 -4.75 -5.49
N VAL A 156 -9.81 -5.58 -4.54
CA VAL A 156 -11.19 -5.56 -4.04
C VAL A 156 -11.29 -4.68 -2.80
N VAL A 157 -12.38 -3.91 -2.68
CA VAL A 157 -12.71 -3.12 -1.49
C VAL A 157 -13.96 -3.67 -0.80
N PRO A 158 -14.16 -3.46 0.51
CA PRO A 158 -15.36 -3.95 1.22
C PRO A 158 -16.68 -3.39 0.68
N GLY A 159 -16.68 -2.14 0.19
CA GLY A 159 -17.86 -1.49 -0.38
C GLY A 159 -18.44 -0.34 0.46
N GLY A 160 -19.41 0.38 -0.10
CA GLY A 160 -20.02 1.54 0.55
C GLY A 160 -19.02 2.67 0.80
N ARG A 161 -18.83 3.03 2.08
CA ARG A 161 -17.87 4.08 2.51
C ARG A 161 -16.41 3.62 2.49
N PHE A 162 -16.17 2.32 2.39
CA PHE A 162 -14.83 1.72 2.33
C PHE A 162 -14.39 1.63 0.88
N ARG A 163 -13.56 2.59 0.47
CA ARG A 163 -13.21 2.86 -0.94
C ARG A 163 -11.77 2.51 -1.27
N GLU A 164 -11.05 2.00 -0.28
CA GLU A 164 -9.65 1.59 -0.29
C GLU A 164 -9.57 0.09 0.03
N VAL A 165 -8.44 -0.54 -0.28
CA VAL A 165 -8.17 -1.90 0.19
C VAL A 165 -8.04 -1.86 1.71
N TYR A 166 -8.56 -2.89 2.39
CA TYR A 166 -8.37 -3.10 3.83
C TYR A 166 -7.61 -4.40 4.05
N TYR A 167 -6.65 -4.38 4.96
CA TYR A 167 -5.66 -5.44 5.07
C TYR A 167 -6.28 -6.80 5.42
N TRP A 168 -6.77 -6.99 6.65
CA TRP A 168 -7.28 -8.30 7.07
C TRP A 168 -8.59 -8.71 6.35
N ASP A 169 -9.46 -7.75 5.99
CA ASP A 169 -10.67 -7.98 5.20
C ASP A 169 -10.34 -8.67 3.87
N SER A 170 -9.18 -8.33 3.29
CA SER A 170 -8.74 -8.90 2.02
C SER A 170 -8.46 -10.40 2.11
N TYR A 171 -8.06 -10.93 3.27
CA TYR A 171 -7.83 -12.38 3.39
C TYR A 171 -9.13 -13.15 3.23
N PHE A 172 -10.17 -12.72 3.95
CA PHE A 172 -11.50 -13.33 3.85
C PHE A 172 -12.13 -13.12 2.47
N THR A 173 -11.86 -11.97 1.84
CA THR A 173 -12.25 -11.72 0.45
C THR A 173 -11.53 -12.69 -0.51
N MET A 174 -10.23 -12.92 -0.31
CA MET A 174 -9.44 -13.82 -1.15
C MET A 174 -9.93 -15.27 -1.08
N LEU A 175 -10.44 -15.75 0.07
CA LEU A 175 -11.08 -17.07 0.16
C LEU A 175 -12.24 -17.17 -0.84
N GLY A 176 -13.14 -16.20 -0.86
CA GLY A 176 -14.25 -16.16 -1.82
C GLY A 176 -13.82 -15.96 -3.28
N LEU A 177 -12.71 -15.24 -3.51
CA LEU A 177 -12.14 -15.08 -4.85
C LEU A 177 -11.57 -16.40 -5.38
N ILE A 178 -10.90 -17.21 -4.54
CA ILE A 178 -10.43 -18.54 -4.94
C ILE A 178 -11.61 -19.43 -5.33
N GLU A 179 -12.67 -19.47 -4.52
CA GLU A 179 -13.90 -20.22 -4.83
C GLU A 179 -14.62 -19.71 -6.10
N SER A 180 -14.32 -18.48 -6.53
CA SER A 180 -14.87 -17.87 -7.75
C SER A 180 -13.91 -17.93 -8.95
N ASP A 181 -12.84 -18.76 -8.88
CA ASP A 181 -11.80 -18.88 -9.91
C ASP A 181 -11.07 -17.54 -10.24
N ARG A 182 -11.00 -16.62 -9.28
CA ARG A 182 -10.37 -15.29 -9.40
C ARG A 182 -8.97 -15.23 -8.80
N GLY A 183 -8.17 -16.27 -9.05
CA GLY A 183 -6.77 -16.33 -8.62
C GLY A 183 -5.89 -15.20 -9.22
N ASP A 184 -6.31 -14.63 -10.36
CA ASP A 184 -5.73 -13.44 -10.98
C ASP A 184 -5.80 -12.21 -10.04
N LEU A 185 -6.95 -12.02 -9.40
CA LEU A 185 -7.20 -10.89 -8.51
C LEU A 185 -6.56 -11.10 -7.15
N VAL A 186 -6.54 -12.35 -6.65
CA VAL A 186 -5.77 -12.72 -5.45
C VAL A 186 -4.29 -12.39 -5.63
N ARG A 187 -3.71 -12.77 -6.78
CA ARG A 187 -2.32 -12.42 -7.11
C ARG A 187 -2.11 -10.91 -7.17
N SER A 188 -3.01 -10.18 -7.83
CA SER A 188 -2.94 -8.71 -7.93
C SER A 188 -2.93 -8.04 -6.56
N MET A 189 -3.77 -8.51 -5.63
CA MET A 189 -3.81 -8.00 -4.26
C MET A 189 -2.57 -8.36 -3.45
N LEU A 190 -1.99 -9.55 -3.62
CA LEU A 190 -0.70 -9.91 -3.01
C LEU A 190 0.46 -9.04 -3.53
N ASP A 191 0.52 -8.81 -4.85
CA ASP A 191 1.50 -7.92 -5.47
C ASP A 191 1.37 -6.48 -4.91
N ASN A 192 0.14 -6.02 -4.64
CA ASN A 192 -0.14 -4.74 -3.99
C ASN A 192 0.28 -4.69 -2.50
N PHE A 193 0.02 -5.73 -1.71
CA PHE A 193 0.46 -5.76 -0.31
C PHE A 193 1.99 -5.80 -0.20
N ALA A 194 2.64 -6.59 -1.04
CA ALA A 194 4.10 -6.60 -1.14
C ALA A 194 4.64 -5.23 -1.58
N TYR A 195 3.94 -4.53 -2.48
CA TYR A 195 4.27 -3.15 -2.85
C TYR A 195 4.16 -2.18 -1.67
N LEU A 196 3.09 -2.26 -0.86
CA LEU A 196 2.94 -1.44 0.34
C LEU A 196 4.06 -1.70 1.34
N ILE A 197 4.38 -2.96 1.63
CA ILE A 197 5.50 -3.31 2.53
C ILE A 197 6.82 -2.69 2.00
N ARG A 198 7.08 -2.77 0.69
CA ARG A 198 8.30 -2.20 0.08
C ARG A 198 8.33 -0.68 -0.04
N THR A 199 7.20 0.03 0.04
CA THR A 199 7.16 1.48 -0.19
C THR A 199 6.79 2.28 1.05
N VAL A 200 5.99 1.68 1.92
CA VAL A 200 5.51 2.26 3.18
C VAL A 200 6.23 1.67 4.39
N GLY A 201 6.73 0.43 4.28
CA GLY A 201 7.42 -0.29 5.36
C GLY A 201 6.55 -1.36 6.06
N HIS A 202 5.23 -1.31 5.86
CA HIS A 202 4.27 -2.29 6.36
C HIS A 202 2.99 -2.24 5.53
N VAL A 203 2.06 -3.16 5.76
CA VAL A 203 0.70 -3.03 5.23
C VAL A 203 -0.12 -2.11 6.15
N PRO A 204 -0.50 -0.88 5.75
CA PRO A 204 -1.38 -0.03 6.56
C PRO A 204 -2.78 -0.65 6.69
N ASN A 205 -3.56 -0.18 7.67
CA ASN A 205 -4.97 -0.59 7.84
C ASN A 205 -5.77 -0.57 6.53
N GLY A 206 -5.57 0.46 5.71
CA GLY A 206 -5.92 0.48 4.30
C GLY A 206 -5.00 1.43 3.53
N ASN A 207 -5.07 1.46 2.18
CA ASN A 207 -4.17 2.28 1.35
C ASN A 207 -4.51 3.78 1.37
N ARG A 208 -4.56 4.38 2.57
CA ARG A 208 -4.78 5.81 2.79
C ARG A 208 -3.68 6.42 3.64
N THR A 209 -3.31 7.67 3.37
CA THR A 209 -2.23 8.37 4.08
C THR A 209 -2.51 8.53 5.57
N TYR A 210 -3.77 8.71 5.97
CA TYR A 210 -4.18 8.77 7.37
C TYR A 210 -4.20 7.39 8.08
N TYR A 211 -3.88 6.31 7.37
CA TYR A 211 -3.66 4.96 7.91
C TYR A 211 -2.18 4.60 8.03
N LEU A 212 -1.24 5.42 7.55
CA LEU A 212 0.21 5.14 7.59
C LEU A 212 0.75 4.88 9.01
N SER A 213 0.11 5.42 10.05
CA SER A 213 0.55 5.26 11.44
C SER A 213 0.28 3.88 12.05
N ARG A 214 -0.47 2.99 11.37
CA ARG A 214 -0.90 1.71 11.94
C ARG A 214 -1.16 0.64 10.90
N SER A 215 -1.00 -0.61 11.32
CA SER A 215 -1.38 -1.80 10.55
C SER A 215 -2.79 -2.30 10.96
N GLN A 216 -3.08 -3.54 10.61
CA GLN A 216 -4.21 -4.38 11.02
C GLN A 216 -3.68 -5.79 11.36
N PRO A 217 -4.50 -6.75 11.85
CA PRO A 217 -4.03 -8.11 12.08
C PRO A 217 -3.24 -8.67 10.89
N PRO A 218 -2.03 -9.22 11.09
CA PRO A 218 -1.12 -9.55 10.00
C PRO A 218 -1.51 -10.84 9.29
N TYR A 219 -2.23 -10.71 8.18
CA TYR A 219 -2.71 -11.84 7.37
C TYR A 219 -1.89 -12.08 6.09
N PHE A 220 -0.89 -11.28 5.75
CA PHE A 220 -0.16 -11.40 4.49
C PHE A 220 0.50 -12.79 4.32
N ALA A 221 1.09 -13.35 5.38
CA ALA A 221 1.60 -14.72 5.36
C ALA A 221 0.50 -15.76 5.06
N ALA A 222 -0.68 -15.62 5.66
CA ALA A 222 -1.81 -16.49 5.39
C ALA A 222 -2.35 -16.31 3.96
N MET A 223 -2.37 -15.08 3.43
CA MET A 223 -2.73 -14.81 2.04
C MET A 223 -1.76 -15.48 1.05
N VAL A 224 -0.46 -15.43 1.33
CA VAL A 224 0.56 -16.09 0.50
C VAL A 224 0.39 -17.61 0.56
N GLY A 225 0.15 -18.18 1.74
CA GLY A 225 -0.11 -19.62 1.90
C GLY A 225 -1.40 -20.08 1.20
N LEU A 226 -2.47 -19.27 1.25
CA LEU A 226 -3.71 -19.50 0.51
C LEU A 226 -3.45 -19.54 -1.00
N TYR A 227 -2.74 -18.53 -1.53
CA TYR A 227 -2.41 -18.46 -2.94
C TYR A 227 -1.54 -19.64 -3.41
N GLN A 228 -0.52 -20.02 -2.62
CA GLN A 228 0.32 -21.18 -2.90
C GLN A 228 -0.52 -22.47 -2.99
N SER A 229 -1.40 -22.69 -2.02
CA SER A 229 -2.23 -23.89 -1.94
C SER A 229 -3.22 -23.99 -3.10
N ALA A 230 -3.83 -22.86 -3.48
CA ALA A 230 -4.82 -22.83 -4.55
C ALA A 230 -4.21 -22.97 -5.96
N THR A 231 -2.95 -22.57 -6.16
CA THR A 231 -2.31 -22.53 -7.49
C THR A 231 -1.17 -23.53 -7.66
N TYR A 232 -0.79 -24.25 -6.59
CA TYR A 232 0.34 -25.19 -6.55
C TYR A 232 1.64 -24.60 -7.11
N THR A 233 1.87 -23.31 -6.86
CA THR A 233 2.89 -22.54 -7.55
C THR A 233 4.08 -22.18 -6.66
N ALA A 234 5.29 -22.34 -7.18
CA ALA A 234 6.50 -21.77 -6.58
C ALA A 234 6.52 -20.22 -6.67
N GLN A 235 5.59 -19.60 -7.40
CA GLN A 235 5.53 -18.13 -7.49
C GLN A 235 5.31 -17.46 -6.13
N ALA A 236 4.79 -18.16 -5.12
CA ALA A 236 4.66 -17.65 -3.76
C ALA A 236 6.01 -17.24 -3.13
N LEU A 237 7.13 -17.85 -3.56
CA LEU A 237 8.47 -17.52 -3.07
C LEU A 237 8.88 -16.07 -3.35
N ARG A 238 8.27 -15.41 -4.34
CA ARG A 238 8.55 -13.99 -4.64
C ARG A 238 8.15 -13.05 -3.50
N TYR A 239 7.30 -13.50 -2.59
CA TYR A 239 6.82 -12.71 -1.47
C TYR A 239 7.70 -12.87 -0.21
N LEU A 240 8.75 -13.70 -0.26
CA LEU A 240 9.63 -13.96 0.88
C LEU A 240 10.20 -12.67 1.47
N ASP A 241 10.81 -11.82 0.65
CA ASP A 241 11.37 -10.53 1.09
C ASP A 241 10.33 -9.64 1.77
N ALA A 242 9.09 -9.64 1.28
CA ALA A 242 8.00 -8.87 1.87
C ALA A 242 7.51 -9.48 3.19
N LEU A 243 7.48 -10.81 3.32
CA LEU A 243 7.15 -11.51 4.56
C LEU A 243 8.19 -11.23 5.65
N GLU A 244 9.47 -11.31 5.30
CA GLU A 244 10.57 -11.00 6.21
C GLU A 244 10.54 -9.52 6.65
N ALA A 245 10.30 -8.61 5.71
CA ALA A 245 10.18 -7.18 6.00
C ALA A 245 8.97 -6.88 6.91
N GLU A 246 7.81 -7.47 6.65
CA GLU A 246 6.64 -7.26 7.51
C GLU A 246 6.85 -7.85 8.91
N HIS A 247 7.43 -9.06 9.01
CA HIS A 247 7.81 -9.62 10.30
C HIS A 247 8.79 -8.69 11.05
N GLY A 248 9.78 -8.14 10.35
CA GLY A 248 10.69 -7.14 10.90
C GLY A 248 9.98 -5.90 11.45
N PHE A 249 8.96 -5.39 10.77
CA PHE A 249 8.11 -4.30 11.27
C PHE A 249 7.42 -4.67 12.59
N TRP A 250 6.85 -5.87 12.71
CA TRP A 250 6.16 -6.31 13.93
C TRP A 250 7.09 -6.54 15.11
N MET A 251 8.33 -6.97 14.84
CA MET A 251 9.34 -7.23 15.86
C MET A 251 10.17 -5.99 16.22
N GLU A 252 9.94 -4.82 15.57
CA GLU A 252 10.65 -3.59 15.88
C GLU A 252 10.44 -3.21 17.36
N GLY A 253 11.50 -3.30 18.15
CA GLY A 253 11.48 -2.98 19.58
C GLY A 253 11.15 -4.14 20.52
N ALA A 254 11.01 -5.38 20.02
CA ALA A 254 10.73 -6.56 20.87
C ALA A 254 11.81 -6.86 21.92
N GLU A 255 13.06 -6.41 21.69
CA GLU A 255 14.19 -6.59 22.58
C GLU A 255 14.40 -5.41 23.57
N ARG A 256 13.46 -4.45 23.62
CA ARG A 256 13.57 -3.24 24.46
C ARG A 256 12.81 -3.32 25.77
#